data_AF-A0A1H6F3F6-F1
#
_entry.id   AF-A0A1H6F3F6-F1
#
_cell.length_a   1.000
_cell.length_b   1.000
_cell.length_c   1.000
_cell.angle_alpha   90.00
_cell.angle_beta   90.00
_cell.angle_gamma   90.00
#
_symmetry.space_group_name_H-M   'P 1'
#
loop_
_entity.id
_entity.type
_entity.pdbx_description
1 polymer ?
#
loop_
_entity_poly.entity_id
_entity_poly.type
_entity_poly.pdbx_seq_one_letter_code
_entity_poly.pdbx_strand_id
1 'polypeptide(L)' 'MWQRRLNWLAVILVGTFGLMWVGVVIYADQTSAFWMRITQVIFGFLLLGWAVQKAVVMISRGYSEADGWNR' A
#
# COMPACT_ATOMS: atom_id res chain seq x y z
N MET A 1 -22.08 1.02 -0.56
CA MET A 1 -21.24 -0.05 0.05
C MET A 1 -20.21 -0.69 -0.89
N TRP A 2 -20.37 -0.63 -2.22
CA TRP A 2 -19.43 -1.21 -3.20
C TRP A 2 -18.06 -0.49 -3.25
N GLN A 3 -18.06 0.84 -3.16
CA GLN A 3 -16.83 1.65 -3.15
C GLN A 3 -15.88 1.34 -2.00
N ARG A 4 -16.40 0.97 -0.83
CA ARG A 4 -15.56 0.60 0.33
C ARG A 4 -14.84 -0.73 0.09
N ARG A 5 -15.53 -1.70 -0.52
CA ARG A 5 -14.95 -3.00 -0.92
C ARG A 5 -13.92 -2.84 -2.05
N LEU A 6 -14.21 -2.04 -3.07
CA LEU A 6 -13.26 -1.73 -4.16
C LEU A 6 -12.01 -1.02 -3.65
N ASN A 7 -12.17 -0.08 -2.72
CA ASN A 7 -11.05 0.58 -2.07
C ASN A 7 -10.20 -0.39 -1.25
N TRP A 8 -10.81 -1.37 -0.59
CA TRP A 8 -10.10 -2.43 0.14
C TRP A 8 -9.32 -3.34 -0.81
N LEU A 9 -9.93 -3.72 -1.94
CA LEU A 9 -9.25 -4.48 -2.99
C LEU A 9 -8.07 -3.71 -3.58
N ALA A 10 -8.22 -2.40 -3.81
CA ALA A 10 -7.13 -1.54 -4.28
C ALA A 10 -5.97 -1.51 -3.27
N VAL A 11 -6.25 -1.43 -1.97
CA VAL A 11 -5.23 -1.49 -0.92
C VAL A 11 -4.51 -2.85 -0.93
N ILE A 12 -5.23 -3.97 -1.04
CA ILE A 12 -4.61 -5.29 -1.13
C ILE A 12 -3.74 -5.41 -2.39
N LEU A 13 -4.26 -5.05 -3.55
CA LEU A 13 -3.54 -5.12 -4.83
C LEU A 13 -2.26 -4.30 -4.81
N VAL A 14 -2.35 -3.04 -4.37
CA VAL A 14 -1.19 -2.15 -4.28
C VAL A 14 -0.21 -2.62 -3.21
N GLY A 15 -0.70 -3.14 -2.08
CA GLY A 15 0.14 -3.72 -1.03
C GLY A 15 0.92 -4.94 -1.50
N THR A 16 0.25 -5.92 -2.12
CA THR A 16 0.90 -7.12 -2.68
C THR A 16 1.85 -6.77 -3.81
N PHE A 17 1.47 -5.84 -4.69
CA PHE A 17 2.35 -5.36 -5.76
C PHE A 17 3.60 -4.68 -5.19
N GLY A 18 3.46 -3.78 -4.22
CA GLY A 18 4.59 -3.14 -3.55
C GLY A 18 5.53 -4.13 -2.86
N LEU A 19 4.96 -5.14 -2.18
CA LEU A 19 5.74 -6.20 -1.53
C LEU A 19 6.54 -7.02 -2.55
N MET A 20 5.88 -7.46 -3.63
CA MET A 20 6.53 -8.19 -4.72
C MET A 20 7.60 -7.34 -5.41
N TRP A 21 7.32 -6.06 -5.64
CA TRP A 21 8.24 -5.13 -6.26
C TRP A 21 9.53 -4.98 -5.46
N VAL A 22 9.43 -4.75 -4.14
CA VAL A 22 10.61 -4.68 -3.27
C VAL A 22 11.42 -5.97 -3.34
N GLY A 23 10.76 -7.14 -3.36
CA GLY A 23 11.43 -8.43 -3.56
C GLY A 23 12.16 -8.53 -4.90
N VAL A 24 11.53 -8.12 -6.00
CA VAL A 24 12.12 -8.11 -7.34
C VAL A 24 13.35 -7.20 -7.40
N VAL A 25 13.27 -5.99 -6.86
CA VAL A 25 14.37 -5.03 -6.88
C VAL A 25 15.56 -5.53 -6.06
N ILE A 26 15.32 -6.17 -4.91
CA ILE A 26 16.39 -6.70 -4.06
C ILE A 26 17.06 -7.93 -4.72
N TYR A 27 16.27 -8.87 -5.25
CA TYR A 27 16.78 -10.19 -5.65
C TYR A 27 17.04 -10.34 -7.15
N ALA A 28 16.19 -9.77 -8.01
CA ALA A 28 16.24 -10.00 -9.45
C ALA A 28 17.03 -8.92 -10.22
N ASP A 29 17.07 -7.69 -9.70
CA ASP A 29 17.63 -6.56 -10.45
C ASP A 29 19.16 -6.48 -10.39
N GLN A 30 19.91 -7.55 -10.65
CA GLN A 30 21.38 -7.60 -10.46
C GLN A 30 22.17 -6.84 -11.54
N THR A 31 21.52 -6.47 -12.65
CA THR A 31 22.16 -5.85 -13.81
C THR A 31 21.98 -4.34 -13.89
N SER A 32 21.07 -3.75 -13.12
CA SER A 32 20.81 -2.31 -13.17
C SER A 32 21.83 -1.51 -12.36
N ALA A 33 22.08 -0.28 -12.82
CA ALA A 33 22.93 0.67 -12.12
C ALA A 33 22.43 0.93 -10.69
N PHE A 34 23.35 1.09 -9.74
CA PHE A 34 23.04 1.23 -8.31
C PHE A 34 22.04 2.35 -8.02
N TRP A 35 22.15 3.48 -8.74
CA TRP A 35 21.21 4.60 -8.64
C TRP A 35 19.79 4.27 -9.10
N MET A 36 19.63 3.34 -10.04
CA MET A 36 18.34 2.87 -10.55
C MET A 36 17.66 1.93 -9.57
N ARG A 37 18.43 1.10 -8.87
CA ARG A 37 17.91 0.29 -7.75
C ARG A 37 17.35 1.17 -6.63
N ILE A 38 18.08 2.24 -6.25
CA ILE A 38 17.63 3.15 -5.19
C ILE A 38 16.27 3.78 -5.54
N THR A 39 16.10 4.29 -6.76
CA THR A 39 14.82 4.90 -7.17
C THR A 39 13.70 3.86 -7.25
N GLN A 40 13.96 2.65 -7.72
CA GLN A 40 12.99 1.56 -7.73
C GLN A 40 12.56 1.13 -6.32
N VAL A 41 13.50 1.05 -5.37
CA VAL A 41 13.21 0.75 -3.96
C VAL A 41 12.36 1.86 -3.35
N ILE A 42 12.75 3.13 -3.52
CA ILE A 42 11.98 4.28 -3.02
C ILE A 42 10.56 4.28 -3.58
N PHE A 43 10.41 3.98 -4.88
CA PHE A 43 9.10 3.87 -5.51
C PHE A 43 8.24 2.77 -4.88
N GLY A 44 8.82 1.59 -4.65
CA GLY A 44 8.14 0.49 -3.94
C GLY A 44 7.70 0.88 -2.53
N PHE A 45 8.56 1.54 -1.76
CA PHE A 45 8.24 2.01 -0.41
C PHE A 45 7.17 3.11 -0.40
N LEU A 46 7.19 4.03 -1.36
CA LEU A 46 6.14 5.07 -1.48
C LEU A 46 4.77 4.45 -1.77
N LEU A 47 4.70 3.45 -2.66
CA LEU A 47 3.46 2.72 -2.95
C LEU A 47 2.95 1.96 -1.72
N LEU A 48 3.86 1.31 -1.00
CA LEU A 48 3.52 0.54 0.20
C LEU A 48 3.05 1.47 1.33
N GLY A 49 3.76 2.59 1.55
CA GLY A 49 3.36 3.63 2.48
C GLY A 49 1.99 4.24 2.15
N TRP A 50 1.72 4.51 0.88
CA TRP A 50 0.41 5.01 0.43
C TRP A 50 -0.72 4.00 0.69
N ALA A 51 -0.48 2.71 0.42
CA ALA A 51 -1.45 1.64 0.68
C ALA A 51 -1.75 1.53 2.19
N VAL A 52 -0.73 1.57 3.04
CA VAL A 52 -0.86 1.55 4.50
C VAL A 52 -1.64 2.78 4.99
N GLN A 53 -1.31 3.97 4.49
CA GLN A 53 -2.03 5.20 4.86
C GLN A 53 -3.51 5.10 4.51
N LYS A 54 -3.86 4.61 3.30
CA LYS A 54 -5.25 4.39 2.88
C LYS A 54 -5.96 3.33 3.74
N ALA A 55 -5.26 2.27 4.12
CA ALA A 55 -5.80 1.24 5.03
C ALA A 55 -6.15 1.85 6.39
N VAL A 56 -5.22 2.60 7.00
CA VAL A 56 -5.41 3.25 8.30
C VAL A 56 -6.58 4.24 8.26
N VAL A 57 -6.70 5.06 7.20
CA VAL A 57 -7.81 6.00 7.04
C VAL A 57 -9.17 5.29 6.92
N MET A 58 -9.23 4.13 6.25
CA MET A 58 -10.48 3.36 6.14
C MET A 58 -10.86 2.65 7.44
N ILE A 59 -9.85 2.22 8.21
CA ILE A 59 -10.05 1.64 9.53
C ILE A 59 -10.55 2.74 10.47
N SER A 60 -9.86 3.89 10.56
CA SER A 60 -10.26 4.98 11.47
C SER A 60 -11.64 5.54 11.18
N ARG A 61 -12.01 5.72 9.89
CA ARG A 61 -13.38 6.11 9.51
C ARG A 61 -14.41 5.04 9.89
N GLY A 62 -14.06 3.77 9.76
CA GLY A 62 -14.93 2.66 10.15
C GLY A 62 -15.22 2.60 11.65
N TYR A 63 -14.27 3.04 12.48
CA TYR A 63 -14.46 3.13 13.93
C TYR A 63 -15.36 4.31 14.29
N SER A 64 -15.22 5.47 13.61
CA SER A 64 -15.98 6.71 13.85
C SER A 64 -17.49 6.64 13.55
N GLU A 65 -17.95 5.61 12.83
CA GLU A 65 -19.38 5.38 12.58
C GLU A 65 -20.01 4.46 13.63
N ALA A 66 -19.22 3.68 14.36
CA ALA A 66 -19.69 2.72 15.37
C ALA A 66 -19.92 3.35 16.75
N ASP A 67 -19.13 4.37 17.08
CA ASP A 67 -19.19 5.21 18.28
C ASP A 67 -20.20 6.38 18.14
N GLY A 68 -20.61 6.74 16.93
CA GLY A 68 -21.67 7.72 16.66
C GLY A 68 -23.10 7.22 16.89
N TRP A 69 -23.33 5.90 16.94
CA TRP A 69 -24.65 5.30 17.24
C TRP A 69 -24.94 5.22 18.74
N ASN A 70 -23.92 5.37 19.58
CA ASN A 70 -23.99 5.19 21.03
C ASN A 70 -24.10 6.54 21.80
N ARG A 71 -24.43 7.63 21.11
CA ARG A 71 -24.76 8.95 21.68
C ARG A 71 -26.18 9.35 21.34
#